data_AF-A0A8B3FM31-F1
#
_entry.id   AF-A0A8B3FM31-F1
#
_cell.length_a   1.000
_cell.length_b   1.000
_cell.length_c   1.000
_cell.angle_alpha   90.00
_cell.angle_beta   90.00
_cell.angle_gamma   90.00
#
_symmetry.space_group_name_H-M   'P 1'
#
loop_
_entity.id
_entity.type
_entity.pdbx_description
1 polymer ?
#
loop_
_entity_poly.entity_id
_entity_poly.type
_entity_poly.pdbx_seq_one_letter_code
_entity_poly.pdbx_strand_id
1 'polypeptide(L)'
;MPAPWPLPPEPALPTTPVRYHGLWRSPRWRVWRPIVGALVAGALWFAAALVLSMLAIATTIARQGIAVQDYLEQILTGGGFTPELFITNNLALACSIPIAWLVARIHSQPIRFVHSVTGRFRWRWFGGCLLMFLPLWGVFITLSVVLSDEGMGELSVNENTVVLLLGVLLTTPIQCAGEEWFFRGGINRLVASCFPQHTRTLGLVSAVTGCVVSSFFFMLAHGAQDPWLNIFYFGFGVAACLMCYRTGGLEASTAMHIVNNMTAMITLPFSDISHMMDRTDGAGSPLSLLQLGFVALAVLLVYWRARARRLAVTCEPAAQPMVAGHWPQGVQVPLPTISQGGMPYQLSAGQPVPQWAGQPVPQWAGQPVPQQGLPQQWAGQLSGAADRTARPPAEADVPTTTTARSRPAMNPPGTGTDGPVGVLDELLDGPNPPGTGAHAEWTSPAGDRPAPAPQQPWGPPPAGAQDTRAQATMAPPPTEPSDAELLSWGPPVDPSRIMEGEPPSSERTAP
;
A
#
# COMPACT_ATOMS: atom_id res chain seq x y z
N MET A 1 35.98 -41.65 2.21
CA MET A 1 34.65 -41.13 2.57
C MET A 1 34.18 -40.24 1.44
N PRO A 2 33.00 -40.46 0.83
CA PRO A 2 32.47 -39.51 -0.15
C PRO A 2 32.28 -38.16 0.55
N ALA A 3 32.76 -37.07 -0.09
CA ALA A 3 32.58 -35.73 0.44
C ALA A 3 31.07 -35.47 0.63
N PRO A 4 30.63 -34.98 1.80
CA PRO A 4 29.22 -34.66 2.00
C PRO A 4 28.82 -33.60 0.97
N TRP A 5 27.87 -33.96 0.11
CA TRP A 5 27.33 -33.02 -0.88
C TRP A 5 26.74 -31.82 -0.12
N PRO A 6 27.16 -30.57 -0.41
CA PRO A 6 26.63 -29.41 0.29
C PRO A 6 25.13 -29.35 0.04
N LEU A 7 24.34 -29.39 1.11
CA LEU A 7 22.90 -29.22 1.02
C LEU A 7 22.60 -27.87 0.35
N PRO A 8 21.66 -27.82 -0.61
CA PRO A 8 21.29 -26.57 -1.24
C PRO A 8 20.80 -25.58 -0.16
N PRO A 9 21.19 -24.29 -0.27
CA PRO A 9 20.85 -23.31 0.75
C PRO A 9 19.33 -23.16 0.87
N GLU A 10 18.80 -23.12 2.10
CA GLU A 10 17.37 -22.92 2.35
C GLU A 10 16.85 -21.69 1.59
N PRO A 11 15.69 -21.71 0.93
CA PRO A 11 15.19 -20.54 0.20
C PRO A 11 14.90 -19.32 1.09
N ALA A 12 15.19 -18.12 0.57
CA ALA A 12 14.87 -16.84 1.24
C ALA A 12 13.36 -16.53 1.27
N LEU A 13 12.65 -17.01 0.25
CA LEU A 13 11.21 -16.81 0.07
C LEU A 13 10.47 -18.11 0.40
N PRO A 14 9.17 -18.02 0.72
CA PRO A 14 8.32 -19.19 0.91
C PRO A 14 8.29 -20.10 -0.32
N THR A 15 8.22 -21.42 -0.09
CA THR A 15 8.13 -22.46 -1.13
C THR A 15 6.70 -22.74 -1.58
N THR A 16 5.73 -22.00 -1.04
CA THR A 16 4.32 -22.00 -1.43
C THR A 16 3.85 -20.57 -1.69
N PRO A 17 2.77 -20.37 -2.47
CA PRO A 17 2.24 -19.02 -2.68
C PRO A 17 1.69 -18.46 -1.36
N VAL A 18 2.32 -17.40 -0.85
CA VAL A 18 1.84 -16.68 0.34
C VAL A 18 1.53 -15.24 0.04
N ARG A 19 0.60 -14.67 0.81
CA ARG A 19 0.27 -13.24 0.74
C ARG A 19 1.33 -12.39 1.42
N TYR A 20 1.27 -11.09 1.16
CA TYR A 20 2.24 -10.10 1.64
C TYR A 20 2.57 -10.19 3.15
N HIS A 21 1.54 -10.27 4.00
CA HIS A 21 1.70 -10.36 5.47
C HIS A 21 2.52 -11.61 5.89
N GLY A 22 2.46 -12.70 5.11
CA GLY A 22 3.10 -13.97 5.39
C GLY A 22 4.53 -14.13 4.88
N LEU A 23 5.04 -13.17 4.12
CA LEU A 23 6.29 -13.31 3.38
C LEU A 23 7.53 -13.63 4.23
N TRP A 24 7.52 -13.24 5.51
CA TRP A 24 8.63 -13.54 6.44
C TRP A 24 8.58 -14.96 7.01
N ARG A 25 7.47 -15.69 6.85
CA ARG A 25 7.37 -17.12 7.16
C ARG A 25 7.98 -17.96 6.03
N SER A 26 9.29 -17.84 5.81
CA SER A 26 10.05 -18.64 4.84
C SER A 26 10.74 -19.85 5.51
N PRO A 27 11.34 -20.79 4.75
CA PRO A 27 12.11 -21.91 5.31
C PRO A 27 13.22 -21.47 6.30
N ARG A 28 13.77 -20.27 6.08
CA ARG A 28 14.78 -19.65 6.95
C ARG A 28 14.21 -19.02 8.22
N TRP A 29 12.90 -19.03 8.43
CA TRP A 29 12.30 -18.43 9.62
C TRP A 29 12.79 -19.14 10.88
N ARG A 30 13.09 -18.36 11.92
CA ARG A 30 13.49 -18.82 13.26
C ARG A 30 12.89 -17.86 14.28
N VAL A 31 12.50 -18.36 15.45
CA VAL A 31 11.77 -17.57 16.49
C VAL A 31 12.53 -16.34 16.97
N TRP A 32 13.87 -16.35 16.95
CA TRP A 32 14.68 -15.20 17.35
C TRP A 32 14.56 -14.01 16.38
N ARG A 33 14.23 -14.25 15.10
CA ARG A 33 14.18 -13.20 14.07
C ARG A 33 13.10 -12.15 14.29
N PRO A 34 11.82 -12.50 14.58
CA PRO A 34 10.83 -11.49 14.92
C PRO A 34 11.18 -10.76 16.23
N ILE A 35 11.76 -11.43 17.22
CA ILE A 35 12.18 -10.79 18.48
C ILE A 35 13.28 -9.75 18.23
N VAL A 36 14.38 -10.15 17.59
CA VAL A 36 15.49 -9.25 17.26
C VAL A 36 15.04 -8.17 16.29
N GLY A 37 14.19 -8.50 15.32
CA GLY A 37 13.59 -7.53 14.41
C GLY A 37 12.80 -6.45 15.14
N ALA A 38 11.99 -6.82 16.14
CA ALA A 38 11.21 -5.88 16.94
C ALA A 38 12.12 -4.99 17.81
N LEU A 39 13.13 -5.59 18.47
CA LEU A 39 14.07 -4.86 19.31
C LEU A 39 14.89 -3.85 18.50
N VAL A 40 15.43 -4.27 17.35
CA VAL A 40 16.20 -3.40 16.45
C VAL A 40 15.32 -2.29 15.89
N ALA A 41 14.09 -2.62 15.45
CA ALA A 41 13.16 -1.63 14.94
C ALA A 41 12.80 -0.58 16.00
N GLY A 42 12.43 -1.02 17.20
CA GLY A 42 12.07 -0.14 18.31
C GLY A 42 13.24 0.74 18.77
N ALA A 43 14.42 0.17 18.95
CA ALA A 43 15.61 0.91 19.39
C ALA A 43 16.05 1.96 18.37
N LEU A 44 16.10 1.61 17.08
CA LEU A 44 16.49 2.57 16.04
C LEU A 44 15.44 3.64 15.80
N TRP A 45 14.16 3.29 15.87
CA TRP A 45 13.08 4.28 15.76
C TRP A 45 13.11 5.25 16.94
N PHE A 46 13.25 4.74 18.18
CA PHE A 46 13.39 5.57 19.37
C PHE A 46 14.62 6.49 19.29
N ALA A 47 15.76 5.96 18.84
CA ALA A 47 16.98 6.77 18.66
C ALA A 47 16.78 7.86 17.59
N ALA A 48 16.16 7.54 16.45
CA ALA A 48 15.88 8.52 15.41
C ALA A 48 14.93 9.62 15.90
N ALA A 49 13.84 9.23 16.57
CA ALA A 49 12.88 10.16 17.17
C ALA A 49 13.55 11.05 18.22
N LEU A 50 14.33 10.47 19.14
CA LEU A 50 15.03 11.23 20.18
C LEU A 50 16.01 12.24 19.57
N VAL A 51 16.88 11.79 18.66
CA VAL A 51 17.90 12.66 18.06
C VAL A 51 17.27 13.80 17.26
N LEU A 52 16.25 13.51 16.44
CA LEU A 52 15.61 14.53 15.60
C LEU A 52 14.73 15.48 16.40
N SER A 53 14.07 15.01 17.47
CA SER A 53 13.36 15.89 18.40
C SER A 53 14.32 16.81 19.16
N MET A 54 15.47 16.29 19.63
CA MET A 54 16.49 17.13 20.26
C MET A 54 17.07 18.15 19.29
N LEU A 55 17.26 17.77 18.01
CA LEU A 55 17.67 18.70 16.97
C LEU A 55 16.65 19.83 16.78
N ALA A 56 15.35 19.51 16.67
CA ALA A 56 14.31 20.53 16.55
C ALA A 56 14.27 21.47 17.76
N ILE A 57 14.31 20.92 18.98
CA ILE A 57 14.36 21.71 20.22
C ILE A 57 15.56 22.65 20.20
N ALA A 58 16.76 22.14 19.88
CA ALA A 58 17.98 22.94 19.83
C ALA A 58 17.92 24.05 18.77
N THR A 59 17.40 23.75 17.57
CA THR A 59 17.25 24.75 16.50
C THR A 59 16.23 25.82 16.85
N THR A 60 15.09 25.44 17.45
CA THR A 60 14.05 26.39 17.87
C THR A 60 14.59 27.34 18.93
N ILE A 61 15.25 26.81 19.96
CA ILE A 61 15.88 27.60 21.02
C ILE A 61 16.92 28.56 20.46
N ALA A 62 17.80 28.08 19.57
CA ALA A 62 18.83 28.91 18.95
C ALA A 62 18.25 30.02 18.07
N ARG A 63 17.15 29.75 17.35
CA ARG A 63 16.50 30.72 16.46
C ARG A 63 15.71 31.77 17.24
N GLN A 64 14.98 31.36 18.27
CA GLN A 64 14.09 32.23 19.05
C GLN A 64 14.79 32.90 20.23
N GLY A 65 15.97 32.44 20.64
CA GLY A 65 16.70 32.99 21.79
C GLY A 65 16.02 32.77 23.14
N ILE A 66 15.16 31.75 23.24
CA ILE A 66 14.40 31.41 24.46
C ILE A 66 15.19 30.46 25.37
N ALA A 67 14.95 30.49 26.68
CA ALA A 67 15.57 29.54 27.58
C ALA A 67 14.99 28.13 27.39
N VAL A 68 15.80 27.10 27.69
CA VAL A 68 15.36 25.69 27.59
C VAL A 68 14.15 25.43 28.48
N GLN A 69 14.13 26.01 29.69
CA GLN A 69 13.03 25.84 30.64
C GLN A 69 11.72 26.39 30.08
N ASP A 70 11.76 27.59 29.49
CA ASP A 70 10.60 28.26 28.92
C ASP A 70 10.02 27.47 27.75
N TYR A 71 10.88 26.92 26.88
CA TYR A 71 10.43 26.11 25.76
C TYR A 71 9.82 24.77 26.21
N LEU A 72 10.40 24.14 27.25
CA LEU A 72 9.84 22.93 27.84
C LEU A 72 8.47 23.19 28.45
N GLU A 73 8.29 24.32 29.15
CA GLU A 73 7.00 24.74 29.68
C GLU A 73 5.96 24.95 28.58
N GLN A 74 6.34 25.57 27.46
CA GLN A 74 5.47 25.71 26.28
C GLN A 74 5.01 24.35 25.74
N ILE A 75 5.92 23.39 25.56
CA ILE A 75 5.56 22.04 25.09
C ILE A 75 4.62 21.34 26.08
N LEU A 76 4.91 21.45 27.39
CA LEU A 76 4.13 20.78 28.43
C LEU A 76 2.72 21.38 28.59
N THR A 77 2.53 22.64 28.21
CA THR A 77 1.23 23.33 28.28
C THR A 77 0.46 23.26 26.94
N GLY A 78 0.91 22.44 25.99
CA GLY A 78 0.23 22.23 24.70
C GLY A 78 0.55 23.30 23.65
N GLY A 79 1.55 24.14 23.90
CA GLY A 79 2.16 25.04 22.94
C GLY A 79 3.47 24.48 22.35
N GLY A 80 4.26 25.35 21.73
CA GLY A 80 5.62 25.01 21.29
C GLY A 80 5.71 24.17 20.00
N PHE A 81 4.59 23.94 19.32
CA PHE A 81 4.59 23.35 17.99
C PHE A 81 5.19 24.33 16.98
N THR A 82 6.28 23.90 16.33
CA THR A 82 7.08 24.74 15.42
C THR A 82 7.27 24.06 14.07
N PRO A 83 7.59 24.80 13.01
CA PRO A 83 7.93 24.22 11.71
C PRO A 83 9.10 23.23 11.80
N GLU A 84 10.11 23.52 12.64
CA GLU A 84 11.23 22.62 12.90
C GLU A 84 10.76 21.31 13.49
N LEU A 85 9.97 21.36 14.56
CA LEU A 85 9.45 20.16 15.20
C LEU A 85 8.61 19.32 14.23
N PHE A 86 7.78 19.97 13.41
CA PHE A 86 7.00 19.31 12.36
C PHE A 86 7.90 18.58 11.34
N ILE A 87 8.89 19.29 10.78
CA ILE A 87 9.80 18.76 9.77
C ILE A 87 10.62 17.60 10.35
N THR A 88 11.22 17.77 11.53
CA THR A 88 12.04 16.73 12.15
C THR A 88 11.22 15.52 12.58
N ASN A 89 9.98 15.70 13.03
CA ASN A 89 9.06 14.61 13.32
C ASN A 89 8.80 13.78 12.03
N ASN A 90 8.50 14.45 10.92
CA ASN A 90 8.31 13.77 9.65
C ASN A 90 9.57 13.02 9.18
N LEU A 91 10.75 13.62 9.36
CA LEU A 91 12.02 12.96 9.05
C LEU A 91 12.30 11.76 9.96
N ALA A 92 11.96 11.83 11.25
CA ALA A 92 12.11 10.72 12.19
C ALA A 92 11.23 9.53 11.78
N LEU A 93 10.00 9.80 11.38
CA LEU A 93 9.08 8.79 10.87
C LEU A 93 9.56 8.24 9.52
N ALA A 94 10.12 9.08 8.64
CA ALA A 94 10.75 8.66 7.39
C ALA A 94 11.95 7.72 7.59
N CYS A 95 12.70 7.84 8.70
CA CYS A 95 13.76 6.88 9.06
C CYS A 95 13.24 5.44 9.24
N SER A 96 11.92 5.26 9.36
CA SER A 96 11.33 3.92 9.35
C SER A 96 11.54 3.15 8.04
N ILE A 97 11.77 3.83 6.91
CA ILE A 97 12.06 3.19 5.63
C ILE A 97 13.36 2.35 5.70
N PRO A 98 14.54 2.92 6.01
CA PRO A 98 15.76 2.14 6.15
C PRO A 98 15.70 1.14 7.32
N ILE A 99 14.98 1.44 8.41
CA ILE A 99 14.75 0.49 9.50
C ILE A 99 14.00 -0.75 8.98
N ALA A 100 12.92 -0.58 8.22
CA ALA A 100 12.18 -1.70 7.64
C ALA A 100 13.04 -2.54 6.67
N TRP A 101 13.95 -1.90 5.93
CA TRP A 101 14.91 -2.61 5.09
C TRP A 101 15.86 -3.47 5.91
N LEU A 102 16.42 -2.94 7.00
CA LEU A 102 17.28 -3.68 7.91
C LEU A 102 16.54 -4.87 8.54
N VAL A 103 15.31 -4.66 9.01
CA VAL A 103 14.49 -5.74 9.59
C VAL A 103 14.18 -6.84 8.56
N ALA A 104 13.96 -6.48 7.30
CA ALA A 104 13.82 -7.47 6.23
C ALA A 104 15.10 -8.29 6.03
N ARG A 105 16.29 -7.67 6.16
CA ARG A 105 17.58 -8.38 6.11
C ARG A 105 17.77 -9.33 7.29
N ILE A 106 17.34 -8.95 8.51
CA ILE A 106 17.30 -9.85 9.68
C ILE A 106 16.45 -11.09 9.38
N HIS A 107 15.34 -10.92 8.66
CA HIS A 107 14.49 -12.01 8.19
C HIS A 107 15.05 -12.75 6.94
N SER A 108 16.28 -12.44 6.53
CA SER A 108 16.93 -12.95 5.30
C SER A 108 16.11 -12.75 4.03
N GLN A 109 15.23 -11.76 4.03
CA GLN A 109 14.44 -11.41 2.87
C GLN A 109 15.17 -10.34 2.04
N PRO A 110 15.18 -10.44 0.70
CA PRO A 110 15.66 -9.35 -0.14
C PRO A 110 14.80 -8.10 0.04
N ILE A 111 15.43 -6.93 0.17
CA ILE A 111 14.77 -5.62 0.42
C ILE A 111 13.66 -5.33 -0.59
N ARG A 112 13.83 -5.78 -1.83
CA ARG A 112 12.85 -5.59 -2.90
C ARG A 112 11.43 -6.12 -2.55
N PHE A 113 11.33 -7.10 -1.65
CA PHE A 113 10.05 -7.66 -1.17
C PHE A 113 9.49 -6.95 0.08
N VAL A 114 10.14 -5.88 0.55
CA VAL A 114 9.56 -5.00 1.57
C VAL A 114 8.33 -4.32 1.02
N HIS A 115 8.31 -3.92 -0.25
CA HIS A 115 7.22 -3.11 -0.80
C HIS A 115 6.02 -3.94 -1.28
N SER A 116 6.27 -5.10 -1.91
CA SER A 116 5.22 -5.95 -2.47
C SER A 116 5.68 -7.40 -2.65
N VAL A 117 4.72 -8.30 -2.85
CA VAL A 117 4.94 -9.72 -3.19
C VAL A 117 5.66 -9.93 -4.52
N THR A 118 5.65 -8.92 -5.40
CA THR A 118 6.33 -9.00 -6.72
C THR A 118 7.79 -8.57 -6.67
N GLY A 119 8.28 -8.13 -5.50
CA GLY A 119 9.65 -7.66 -5.36
C GLY A 119 9.93 -6.31 -6.04
N ARG A 120 8.88 -5.53 -6.36
CA ARG A 120 8.99 -4.19 -6.96
C ARG A 120 7.87 -3.28 -6.47
N PHE A 121 8.12 -1.97 -6.48
CA PHE A 121 7.08 -0.98 -6.23
C PHE A 121 6.27 -0.75 -7.52
N ARG A 122 4.96 -1.00 -7.48
CA ARG A 122 4.09 -0.91 -8.66
C ARG A 122 3.62 0.52 -8.92
N TRP A 123 4.50 1.36 -9.44
CA TRP A 123 4.23 2.79 -9.68
C TRP A 123 2.93 3.10 -10.43
N ARG A 124 2.60 2.35 -11.48
CA ARG A 124 1.33 2.51 -12.24
C ARG A 124 0.09 2.21 -11.40
N TRP A 125 0.21 1.32 -10.41
CA TRP A 125 -0.87 1.03 -9.46
C TRP A 125 -0.95 2.10 -8.39
N PHE A 126 0.19 2.49 -7.81
CA PHE A 126 0.30 3.60 -6.86
C PHE A 126 -0.30 4.91 -7.41
N GLY A 127 0.11 5.35 -8.60
CA GLY A 127 -0.45 6.55 -9.24
C GLY A 127 -1.94 6.43 -9.56
N GLY A 128 -2.41 5.22 -9.91
CA GLY A 128 -3.83 4.94 -10.08
C GLY A 128 -4.63 5.03 -8.77
N CYS A 129 -4.03 4.63 -7.65
CA CYS A 129 -4.61 4.82 -6.31
C CYS A 129 -4.66 6.29 -5.92
N LEU A 130 -3.58 7.06 -6.14
CA LEU A 130 -3.57 8.51 -5.91
C LEU A 130 -4.69 9.21 -6.69
N LEU A 131 -4.80 8.93 -7.99
CA LEU A 131 -5.84 9.53 -8.84
C LEU A 131 -7.26 9.15 -8.41
N MET A 132 -7.43 8.00 -7.75
CA MET A 132 -8.71 7.54 -7.22
C MET A 132 -9.03 8.17 -5.87
N PHE A 133 -8.03 8.34 -5.00
CA PHE A 133 -8.22 8.87 -3.66
C PHE A 133 -8.30 10.39 -3.61
N LEU A 134 -7.58 11.12 -4.46
CA LEU A 134 -7.64 12.58 -4.51
C LEU A 134 -9.07 13.13 -4.68
N PRO A 135 -9.87 12.73 -5.70
CA PRO A 135 -11.23 13.22 -5.83
C PRO A 135 -12.13 12.73 -4.69
N LEU A 136 -11.91 11.51 -4.19
CA LEU A 136 -12.66 10.97 -3.05
C LEU A 136 -12.44 11.82 -1.79
N TRP A 137 -11.20 12.21 -1.51
CA TRP A 137 -10.86 13.09 -0.41
C TRP A 137 -11.34 14.52 -0.65
N GLY A 138 -11.35 15.01 -1.89
CA GLY A 138 -11.97 16.29 -2.22
C GLY A 138 -13.45 16.32 -1.80
N VAL A 139 -14.20 15.25 -2.09
CA VAL A 139 -15.60 15.11 -1.64
C VAL A 139 -15.70 15.06 -0.12
N PHE A 140 -14.84 14.29 0.54
CA PHE A 140 -14.78 14.24 2.01
C PHE A 140 -14.55 15.62 2.63
N ILE A 141 -13.55 16.37 2.15
CA ILE A 141 -13.21 17.70 2.67
C ILE A 141 -14.38 18.65 2.43
N THR A 142 -14.96 18.65 1.22
CA THR A 142 -16.11 19.50 0.89
C THR A 142 -17.28 19.22 1.82
N LEU A 143 -17.59 17.93 2.02
CA LEU A 143 -18.67 17.52 2.91
C LEU A 143 -18.37 17.89 4.36
N SER A 144 -17.12 17.73 4.81
CA SER A 144 -16.71 18.10 6.17
C SER A 144 -16.87 19.60 6.42
N VAL A 145 -16.45 20.44 5.47
CA VAL A 145 -16.61 21.90 5.55
C VAL A 145 -18.08 22.33 5.53
N VAL A 146 -18.92 21.67 4.71
CA VAL A 146 -20.36 21.97 4.64
C VAL A 146 -21.11 21.55 5.90
N LEU A 147 -20.68 20.47 6.55
CA LEU A 147 -21.28 19.95 7.77
C LEU A 147 -20.71 20.60 9.05
N SER A 148 -19.55 21.26 8.97
CA SER A 148 -18.95 21.98 10.08
C SER A 148 -19.48 23.40 10.18
N ASP A 149 -19.98 23.80 11.35
CA ASP A 149 -20.40 25.18 11.60
C ASP A 149 -19.21 26.16 11.74
N GLU A 150 -17.98 25.63 11.86
CA GLU A 150 -16.75 26.40 12.15
C GLU A 150 -16.07 26.99 10.89
N GLY A 151 -16.43 26.54 9.69
CA GLY A 151 -15.76 26.93 8.45
C GLY A 151 -14.27 26.53 8.43
N MET A 152 -13.45 27.22 7.61
CA MET A 152 -12.01 26.93 7.46
C MET A 152 -11.11 27.74 8.42
N GLY A 153 -11.71 28.47 9.37
CA GLY A 153 -11.00 29.46 10.19
C GLY A 153 -10.45 30.65 9.39
N GLU A 154 -9.77 31.56 10.07
CA GLU A 154 -9.04 32.65 9.43
C GLU A 154 -7.72 32.12 8.86
N LEU A 155 -7.58 32.15 7.53
CA LEU A 155 -6.37 31.71 6.84
C LEU A 155 -5.60 32.94 6.34
N SER A 156 -4.33 33.04 6.70
CA SER A 156 -3.46 34.14 6.29
C SER A 156 -2.03 33.67 6.02
N VAL A 157 -1.34 34.38 5.12
CA VAL A 157 0.10 34.17 4.91
C VAL A 157 0.84 34.75 6.12
N ASN A 158 1.72 33.94 6.70
CA ASN A 158 2.52 34.27 7.87
C ASN A 158 4.00 33.90 7.63
N GLU A 159 4.84 34.19 8.62
CA GLU A 159 6.29 33.93 8.57
C GLU A 159 6.64 32.45 8.34
N ASN A 160 5.77 31.54 8.77
CA ASN A 160 5.98 30.10 8.68
C ASN A 160 5.41 29.49 7.39
N THR A 161 4.64 30.23 6.60
CA THR A 161 3.95 29.69 5.42
C THR A 161 4.89 29.00 4.44
N VAL A 162 6.02 29.63 4.08
CA VAL A 162 6.94 29.06 3.09
C VAL A 162 7.62 27.79 3.62
N VAL A 163 8.10 27.82 4.87
CA VAL A 163 8.80 26.67 5.47
C VAL A 163 7.84 25.49 5.71
N LEU A 164 6.60 25.75 6.14
CA LEU A 164 5.58 24.72 6.34
C LEU A 164 5.08 24.16 5.01
N LEU A 165 4.89 25.00 3.99
CA LEU A 165 4.52 24.53 2.65
C LEU A 165 5.57 23.57 2.09
N LEU A 166 6.85 23.95 2.14
CA LEU A 166 7.96 23.09 1.73
C LEU A 166 8.06 21.85 2.63
N GLY A 167 7.92 22.02 3.94
CA GLY A 167 7.92 20.94 4.93
C GLY A 167 6.86 19.89 4.61
N VAL A 168 5.61 20.30 4.42
CA VAL A 168 4.49 19.41 4.08
C VAL A 168 4.75 18.70 2.75
N LEU A 169 5.07 19.44 1.69
CA LEU A 169 5.24 18.87 0.35
C LEU A 169 6.41 17.89 0.25
N LEU A 170 7.52 18.18 0.95
CA LEU A 170 8.75 17.39 0.84
C LEU A 170 8.81 16.25 1.85
N THR A 171 8.30 16.44 3.06
CA THR A 171 8.51 15.48 4.16
C THR A 171 7.30 14.60 4.43
N THR A 172 6.06 15.11 4.32
CA THR A 172 4.85 14.34 4.65
C THR A 172 4.70 13.09 3.77
N PRO A 173 4.91 13.13 2.44
CA PRO A 173 4.80 11.91 1.63
C PRO A 173 5.80 10.82 2.02
N ILE A 174 7.02 11.22 2.41
CA ILE A 174 8.08 10.31 2.83
C ILE A 174 7.80 9.77 4.24
N GLN A 175 7.28 10.60 5.15
CA GLN A 175 6.79 10.21 6.47
C GLN A 175 5.70 9.14 6.34
N CYS A 176 4.66 9.40 5.53
CA CYS A 176 3.58 8.45 5.27
C CYS A 176 4.10 7.11 4.74
N ALA A 177 5.08 7.14 3.81
CA ALA A 177 5.73 5.93 3.33
C ALA A 177 6.52 5.22 4.44
N GLY A 178 7.25 5.96 5.28
CA GLY A 178 7.95 5.43 6.44
C GLY A 178 7.02 4.68 7.39
N GLU A 179 5.90 5.27 7.76
CA GLU A 179 4.92 4.64 8.64
C GLU A 179 4.31 3.38 8.02
N GLU A 180 3.91 3.43 6.74
CA GLU A 180 3.38 2.23 6.09
C GLU A 180 4.41 1.09 6.04
N TRP A 181 5.70 1.41 5.85
CA TRP A 181 6.77 0.42 5.89
C TRP A 181 7.01 -0.11 7.30
N PHE A 182 6.89 0.73 8.32
CA PHE A 182 7.06 0.34 9.71
C PHE A 182 5.93 -0.57 10.19
N PHE A 183 4.69 -0.09 10.05
CA PHE A 183 3.53 -0.77 10.59
C PHE A 183 3.11 -1.95 9.71
N ARG A 184 2.87 -1.73 8.42
CA ARG A 184 2.33 -2.77 7.52
C ARG A 184 3.46 -3.62 6.93
N GLY A 185 4.60 -3.01 6.61
CA GLY A 185 5.79 -3.70 6.12
C GLY A 185 6.64 -4.36 7.20
N GLY A 186 6.52 -3.89 8.45
CA GLY A 186 7.28 -4.35 9.60
C GLY A 186 6.41 -5.11 10.60
N ILE A 187 5.74 -4.39 11.51
CA ILE A 187 5.00 -4.96 12.66
C ILE A 187 3.99 -6.02 12.23
N ASN A 188 3.13 -5.72 11.24
CA ASN A 188 2.13 -6.67 10.73
C ASN A 188 2.80 -7.99 10.30
N ARG A 189 3.86 -7.88 9.50
CA ARG A 189 4.60 -9.04 8.97
C ARG A 189 5.40 -9.78 10.03
N LEU A 190 5.93 -9.05 11.02
CA LEU A 190 6.65 -9.60 12.17
C LEU A 190 5.74 -10.55 12.93
N VAL A 191 4.56 -10.05 13.33
CA VAL A 191 3.57 -10.79 14.09
C VAL A 191 2.95 -11.91 13.27
N ALA A 192 2.57 -11.63 12.02
CA ALA A 192 2.02 -12.64 11.10
C ALA A 192 2.99 -13.82 10.90
N SER A 193 4.31 -13.56 10.85
CA SER A 193 5.32 -14.61 10.65
C SER A 193 5.43 -15.62 11.80
N CYS A 194 4.87 -15.32 12.97
CA CYS A 194 4.84 -16.25 14.10
C CYS A 194 3.87 -17.41 13.87
N PHE A 195 2.95 -17.29 12.92
CA PHE A 195 1.95 -18.30 12.60
C PHE A 195 2.30 -19.03 11.30
N PRO A 196 2.31 -20.38 11.28
CA PRO A 196 2.48 -21.14 10.05
C PRO A 196 1.35 -20.87 9.05
N GLN A 197 1.61 -21.06 7.76
CA GLN A 197 0.62 -20.78 6.69
C GLN A 197 0.20 -22.04 5.91
N HIS A 198 0.36 -23.21 6.52
CA HIS A 198 0.09 -24.50 5.87
C HIS A 198 -1.41 -24.83 5.76
N THR A 199 -2.25 -24.21 6.60
CA THR A 199 -3.70 -24.40 6.57
C THR A 199 -4.41 -23.07 6.40
N ARG A 200 -5.65 -23.12 5.89
CA ARG A 200 -6.49 -21.92 5.73
C ARG A 200 -6.74 -21.21 7.06
N THR A 201 -7.00 -21.96 8.13
CA THR A 201 -7.25 -21.42 9.47
C THR A 201 -6.03 -20.70 10.02
N LEU A 202 -4.84 -21.31 9.96
CA LEU A 202 -3.62 -20.67 10.45
C LEU A 202 -3.21 -19.46 9.60
N GLY A 203 -3.45 -19.52 8.27
CA GLY A 203 -3.28 -18.37 7.39
C GLY A 203 -4.21 -17.19 7.75
N LEU A 204 -5.45 -17.48 8.18
CA LEU A 204 -6.37 -16.45 8.65
C LEU A 204 -5.91 -15.86 9.99
N VAL A 205 -5.53 -16.71 10.96
CA VAL A 205 -4.99 -16.25 12.26
C VAL A 205 -3.76 -15.37 12.04
N SER A 206 -2.83 -15.81 11.21
CA SER A 206 -1.67 -15.03 10.76
C SER A 206 -2.05 -13.63 10.28
N ALA A 207 -3.01 -13.53 9.35
CA ALA A 207 -3.45 -12.26 8.78
C ALA A 207 -4.15 -11.36 9.81
N VAL A 208 -5.06 -11.93 10.61
CA VAL A 208 -5.86 -11.18 11.59
C VAL A 208 -4.98 -10.68 12.72
N THR A 209 -4.15 -11.53 13.31
CA THR A 209 -3.29 -11.13 14.44
C THR A 209 -2.27 -10.08 14.00
N GLY A 210 -1.65 -10.25 12.82
CA GLY A 210 -0.76 -9.22 12.27
C GLY A 210 -1.46 -7.88 12.03
N CYS A 211 -2.67 -7.92 11.47
CA CYS A 211 -3.51 -6.74 11.23
C CYS A 211 -3.87 -6.01 12.53
N VAL A 212 -4.42 -6.75 13.52
CA VAL A 212 -4.88 -6.17 14.79
C VAL A 212 -3.72 -5.57 15.56
N VAL A 213 -2.60 -6.28 15.71
CA VAL A 213 -1.44 -5.77 16.46
C VAL A 213 -0.83 -4.56 15.77
N SER A 214 -0.66 -4.60 14.45
CA SER A 214 -0.16 -3.44 13.70
C SER A 214 -1.05 -2.22 13.82
N SER A 215 -2.38 -2.41 13.79
CA SER A 215 -3.35 -1.31 13.85
C SER A 215 -3.45 -0.74 15.26
N PHE A 216 -3.34 -1.60 16.28
CA PHE A 216 -3.29 -1.19 17.68
C PHE A 216 -2.05 -0.35 17.98
N PHE A 217 -0.86 -0.79 17.57
CA PHE A 217 0.35 0.03 17.76
C PHE A 217 0.32 1.32 16.94
N PHE A 218 -0.31 1.33 15.76
CA PHE A 218 -0.52 2.55 14.99
C PHE A 218 -1.41 3.54 15.75
N MET A 219 -2.51 3.07 16.33
CA MET A 219 -3.39 3.87 17.20
C MET A 219 -2.61 4.44 18.39
N LEU A 220 -1.87 3.60 19.13
CA LEU A 220 -1.07 4.06 20.28
C LEU A 220 -0.01 5.09 19.90
N ALA A 221 0.61 4.94 18.73
CA ALA A 221 1.64 5.88 18.25
C ALA A 221 1.09 7.29 17.99
N HIS A 222 -0.22 7.45 17.82
CA HIS A 222 -0.84 8.78 17.67
C HIS A 222 -1.06 9.49 19.01
N GLY A 223 -0.96 8.79 20.14
CA GLY A 223 -1.00 9.38 21.48
C GLY A 223 -2.27 10.17 21.79
N ALA A 224 -3.39 9.85 21.13
CA ALA A 224 -4.66 10.53 21.39
C ALA A 224 -5.29 10.03 22.69
N GLN A 225 -5.83 10.95 23.48
CA GLN A 225 -6.64 10.66 24.65
C GLN A 225 -8.11 10.42 24.23
N ASP A 226 -8.55 11.15 23.20
CA ASP A 226 -9.90 11.08 22.68
C ASP A 226 -10.28 9.68 22.10
N PRO A 227 -11.41 9.07 22.54
CA PRO A 227 -11.85 7.77 22.04
C PRO A 227 -12.22 7.74 20.55
N TRP A 228 -12.79 8.81 19.99
CA TRP A 228 -13.19 8.87 18.58
C TRP A 228 -11.97 8.90 17.67
N LEU A 229 -10.95 9.67 18.05
CA LEU A 229 -9.66 9.67 17.35
C LEU A 229 -9.00 8.29 17.42
N ASN A 230 -9.03 7.62 18.58
CA ASN A 230 -8.49 6.27 18.72
C ASN A 230 -9.23 5.25 17.83
N ILE A 231 -10.56 5.30 17.75
CA ILE A 231 -11.36 4.47 16.84
C ILE A 231 -10.96 4.74 15.39
N PHE A 232 -10.82 6.01 15.01
CA PHE A 232 -10.37 6.39 13.67
C PHE A 232 -8.98 5.82 13.36
N TYR A 233 -7.99 6.02 14.22
CA TYR A 233 -6.62 5.56 13.98
C TYR A 233 -6.54 4.03 13.89
N PHE A 234 -7.22 3.31 14.79
CA PHE A 234 -7.29 1.86 14.71
C PHE A 234 -7.95 1.40 13.41
N GLY A 235 -9.11 1.99 13.05
CA GLY A 235 -9.83 1.70 11.81
C GLY A 235 -9.01 1.99 10.55
N PHE A 236 -8.27 3.09 10.53
CA PHE A 236 -7.34 3.44 9.46
C PHE A 236 -6.21 2.41 9.33
N GLY A 237 -5.64 1.98 10.46
CA GLY A 237 -4.65 0.90 10.51
C GLY A 237 -5.18 -0.42 9.90
N VAL A 238 -6.41 -0.79 10.26
CA VAL A 238 -7.07 -1.99 9.73
C VAL A 238 -7.31 -1.86 8.23
N ALA A 239 -7.82 -0.71 7.77
CA ALA A 239 -8.06 -0.43 6.36
C ALA A 239 -6.78 -0.54 5.52
N ALA A 240 -5.68 0.03 6.01
CA ALA A 240 -4.38 -0.08 5.37
C ALA A 240 -3.86 -1.53 5.30
N CYS A 241 -4.01 -2.30 6.38
CA CYS A 241 -3.68 -3.72 6.39
C CYS A 241 -4.54 -4.53 5.39
N LEU A 242 -5.84 -4.22 5.28
CA LEU A 242 -6.74 -4.84 4.32
C LEU A 242 -6.35 -4.52 2.87
N MET A 243 -5.97 -3.26 2.58
CA MET A 243 -5.45 -2.88 1.26
C MET A 243 -4.17 -3.66 0.92
N CYS A 244 -3.26 -3.82 1.88
CA CYS A 244 -2.04 -4.62 1.70
C CYS A 244 -2.36 -6.10 1.45
N TYR A 245 -3.25 -6.68 2.27
CA TYR A 245 -3.71 -8.07 2.13
C TYR A 245 -4.34 -8.32 0.77
N ARG A 246 -5.09 -7.34 0.25
CA ARG A 246 -5.86 -7.46 -0.98
C ARG A 246 -5.05 -7.20 -2.24
N THR A 247 -4.05 -6.32 -2.17
CA THR A 247 -3.26 -5.91 -3.33
C THR A 247 -1.89 -6.57 -3.37
N GLY A 248 -1.43 -7.21 -2.29
CA GLY A 248 -0.13 -7.85 -2.21
C GLY A 248 1.04 -6.87 -2.03
N GLY A 249 0.80 -5.63 -1.59
CA GLY A 249 1.87 -4.66 -1.34
C GLY A 249 1.36 -3.38 -0.69
N LEU A 250 2.29 -2.51 -0.32
CA LEU A 250 2.05 -1.28 0.44
C LEU A 250 1.47 -0.15 -0.41
N GLU A 251 1.52 -0.26 -1.74
CA GLU A 251 1.27 0.89 -2.63
C GLU A 251 -0.10 1.55 -2.43
N ALA A 252 -1.15 0.75 -2.23
CA ALA A 252 -2.50 1.29 -2.02
C ALA A 252 -2.65 1.97 -0.66
N SER A 253 -2.11 1.38 0.41
CA SER A 253 -2.20 2.00 1.74
C SER A 253 -1.35 3.26 1.83
N THR A 254 -0.17 3.27 1.22
CA THR A 254 0.70 4.46 1.12
C THR A 254 0.04 5.57 0.34
N ALA A 255 -0.59 5.29 -0.80
CA ALA A 255 -1.33 6.31 -1.54
C ALA A 255 -2.46 6.91 -0.69
N MET A 256 -3.24 6.08 0.01
CA MET A 256 -4.31 6.56 0.89
C MET A 256 -3.75 7.40 2.03
N HIS A 257 -2.66 6.95 2.66
CA HIS A 257 -1.99 7.65 3.76
C HIS A 257 -1.49 9.03 3.33
N ILE A 258 -0.79 9.09 2.19
CA ILE A 258 -0.31 10.35 1.63
C ILE A 258 -1.47 11.30 1.37
N VAL A 259 -2.52 10.86 0.67
CA VAL A 259 -3.68 11.72 0.41
C VAL A 259 -4.28 12.21 1.71
N ASN A 260 -4.52 11.31 2.67
CA ASN A 260 -5.09 11.64 3.97
C ASN A 260 -4.31 12.73 4.71
N ASN A 261 -3.00 12.57 4.82
CA ASN A 261 -2.16 13.49 5.60
C ASN A 261 -1.92 14.80 4.87
N MET A 262 -1.69 14.74 3.55
CA MET A 262 -1.57 15.95 2.73
C MET A 262 -2.83 16.82 2.81
N THR A 263 -4.01 16.19 2.80
CA THR A 263 -5.27 16.94 2.94
C THR A 263 -5.51 17.44 4.35
N ALA A 264 -5.13 16.67 5.38
CA ALA A 264 -5.25 17.12 6.76
C ALA A 264 -4.33 18.32 7.07
N MET A 265 -3.24 18.47 6.33
CA MET A 265 -2.24 19.53 6.52
C MET A 265 -2.37 20.67 5.50
N ILE A 266 -3.45 20.72 4.70
CA ILE A 266 -3.56 21.70 3.61
C ILE A 266 -3.64 23.15 4.10
N THR A 267 -4.27 23.37 5.25
CA THR A 267 -4.41 24.69 5.89
C THR A 267 -3.23 25.05 6.79
N LEU A 268 -2.42 24.05 7.20
CA LEU A 268 -1.34 24.20 8.17
C LEU A 268 -0.35 25.34 7.85
N PRO A 269 0.06 25.58 6.58
CA PRO A 269 0.92 26.71 6.24
C PRO A 269 0.28 28.09 6.42
N PHE A 270 -1.05 28.17 6.54
CA PHE A 270 -1.83 29.42 6.55
C PHE A 270 -2.56 29.65 7.87
N SER A 271 -2.31 28.81 8.88
CA SER A 271 -2.97 28.87 10.19
C SER A 271 -1.97 29.15 11.30
N ASP A 272 -2.46 29.57 12.47
CA ASP A 272 -1.67 29.53 13.69
C ASP A 272 -1.49 28.06 14.12
N ILE A 273 -0.24 27.62 14.12
CA ILE A 273 0.11 26.23 14.40
C ILE A 273 0.45 25.98 15.88
N SER A 274 0.51 27.03 16.70
CA SER A 274 0.97 26.94 18.10
C SER A 274 0.20 25.89 18.92
N HIS A 275 -1.08 25.67 18.58
CA HIS A 275 -1.99 24.72 19.21
C HIS A 275 -2.56 23.65 18.25
N MET A 276 -2.00 23.50 17.04
CA MET A 276 -2.61 22.69 15.95
C MET A 276 -2.61 21.17 16.17
N MET A 277 -2.11 20.67 17.31
CA MET A 277 -1.99 19.25 17.62
C MET A 277 -2.77 18.83 18.86
N ASP A 278 -3.87 19.52 19.15
CA ASP A 278 -4.76 19.09 20.23
C ASP A 278 -5.34 17.68 19.93
N ARG A 279 -5.01 16.74 20.81
CA ARG A 279 -5.50 15.36 20.81
C ARG A 279 -5.98 14.96 22.20
N THR A 280 -6.32 15.96 23.01
CA THR A 280 -6.88 15.78 24.36
C THR A 280 -8.32 15.30 24.28
N ASP A 281 -8.88 14.90 25.42
CA ASP A 281 -10.26 14.46 25.50
C ASP A 281 -11.23 15.54 25.01
N GLY A 282 -12.06 15.21 24.01
CA GLY A 282 -13.00 16.16 23.40
C GLY A 282 -12.48 16.83 22.13
N ALA A 283 -11.23 16.60 21.74
CA ALA A 283 -10.71 17.06 20.44
C ALA A 283 -11.36 16.31 19.25
N GLY A 284 -11.87 15.09 19.48
CA GLY A 284 -12.60 14.31 18.50
C GLY A 284 -14.12 14.41 18.68
N SER A 285 -14.86 13.97 17.67
CA SER A 285 -16.32 13.88 17.74
C SER A 285 -16.83 12.70 16.91
N PRO A 286 -18.12 12.34 16.99
CA PRO A 286 -18.71 11.36 16.08
C PRO A 286 -18.52 11.71 14.60
N LEU A 287 -18.36 12.99 14.26
CA LEU A 287 -18.06 13.45 12.90
C LEU A 287 -16.69 12.96 12.42
N SER A 288 -15.73 12.68 13.31
CA SER A 288 -14.45 12.03 12.97
C SER A 288 -14.65 10.65 12.32
N LEU A 289 -15.78 9.98 12.57
CA LEU A 289 -16.13 8.72 11.91
C LEU A 289 -16.60 8.89 10.46
N LEU A 290 -16.97 10.11 10.03
CA LEU A 290 -17.23 10.41 8.63
C LEU A 290 -15.99 10.06 7.79
N GLN A 291 -14.82 10.50 8.22
CA GLN A 291 -13.56 10.21 7.56
C GLN A 291 -13.29 8.70 7.53
N LEU A 292 -13.60 7.97 8.59
CA LEU A 292 -13.49 6.50 8.62
C LEU A 292 -14.42 5.85 7.58
N GLY A 293 -15.61 6.41 7.34
CA GLY A 293 -16.50 6.00 6.27
C GLY A 293 -15.88 6.16 4.87
N PHE A 294 -15.19 7.28 4.62
CA PHE A 294 -14.44 7.49 3.37
C PHE A 294 -13.24 6.56 3.23
N VAL A 295 -12.55 6.27 4.33
CA VAL A 295 -11.49 5.24 4.38
C VAL A 295 -12.06 3.86 4.03
N ALA A 296 -13.23 3.50 4.55
CA ALA A 296 -13.90 2.24 4.20
C ALA A 296 -14.28 2.20 2.70
N LEU A 297 -14.81 3.30 2.16
CA LEU A 297 -15.09 3.43 0.72
C LEU A 297 -13.81 3.30 -0.12
N ALA A 298 -12.71 3.89 0.31
CA ALA A 298 -11.40 3.74 -0.34
C ALA A 298 -10.95 2.27 -0.40
N VAL A 299 -11.15 1.50 0.68
CA VAL A 299 -10.89 0.05 0.71
C VAL A 299 -11.75 -0.69 -0.32
N LEU A 300 -13.04 -0.38 -0.40
CA LEU A 300 -13.95 -1.00 -1.36
C LEU A 300 -13.54 -0.71 -2.81
N LEU A 301 -13.18 0.53 -3.11
CA LEU A 301 -12.69 0.93 -4.43
C LEU A 301 -11.39 0.22 -4.80
N VAL A 302 -10.44 0.13 -3.86
CA VAL A 302 -9.21 -0.67 -4.03
C VAL A 302 -9.55 -2.13 -4.31
N TYR A 303 -10.49 -2.72 -3.57
CA TYR A 303 -10.90 -4.11 -3.73
C TYR A 303 -11.45 -4.38 -5.13
N TRP A 304 -12.36 -3.50 -5.59
CA TRP A 304 -12.95 -3.54 -6.92
C TRP A 304 -11.88 -3.39 -8.01
N ARG A 305 -11.04 -2.36 -7.93
CA ARG A 305 -10.03 -2.07 -8.96
C ARG A 305 -8.93 -3.13 -9.01
N ALA A 306 -8.50 -3.64 -7.85
CA ALA A 306 -7.53 -4.73 -7.76
C ALA A 306 -8.07 -6.03 -8.35
N ARG A 307 -9.38 -6.31 -8.20
CA ARG A 307 -10.05 -7.44 -8.88
C ARG A 307 -10.05 -7.25 -10.39
N ALA A 308 -10.48 -6.08 -10.86
CA ALA A 308 -10.54 -5.77 -12.29
C ALA A 308 -9.18 -5.87 -12.99
N ARG A 309 -8.09 -5.48 -12.30
CA ARG A 309 -6.72 -5.55 -12.82
C ARG A 309 -6.00 -6.88 -12.58
N ARG A 310 -6.63 -7.86 -11.92
CA ARG A 310 -6.03 -9.17 -11.59
C ARG A 310 -4.63 -9.06 -10.98
N LEU A 311 -4.47 -8.17 -10.00
CA LEU A 311 -3.16 -7.94 -9.37
C LEU A 311 -2.60 -9.22 -8.75
N ALA A 312 -1.28 -9.42 -8.86
CA ALA A 312 -0.57 -10.45 -8.12
C ALA A 312 -0.67 -10.16 -6.61
N VAL A 313 -1.29 -11.06 -5.87
CA VAL A 313 -1.55 -10.93 -4.42
C VAL A 313 -0.70 -11.87 -3.56
N THR A 314 -0.07 -12.86 -4.19
CA THR A 314 0.86 -13.80 -3.57
C THR A 314 2.23 -13.72 -4.25
N CYS A 315 3.29 -14.07 -3.53
CA CYS A 315 4.60 -14.21 -4.16
C CYS A 315 4.66 -15.48 -5.02
N GLU A 316 5.52 -15.46 -6.02
CA GLU A 316 5.93 -16.69 -6.69
C GLU A 316 6.71 -17.56 -5.70
N PRO A 317 6.39 -18.86 -5.59
CA PRO A 317 7.13 -19.79 -4.75
C PRO A 317 8.60 -19.83 -5.12
N ALA A 318 9.48 -19.84 -4.12
CA ALA A 318 10.87 -20.21 -4.38
C ALA A 318 10.94 -21.65 -4.90
N ALA A 319 11.81 -21.88 -5.88
CA ALA A 319 12.12 -23.22 -6.35
C ALA A 319 12.48 -24.10 -5.15
N GLN A 320 11.80 -25.24 -5.02
CA GLN A 320 12.18 -26.21 -4.01
C GLN A 320 13.58 -26.70 -4.35
N PRO A 321 14.48 -26.83 -3.36
CA PRO A 321 15.74 -27.52 -3.60
C PRO A 321 15.38 -28.90 -4.16
N MET A 322 15.85 -29.22 -5.37
CA MET A 322 15.75 -30.56 -5.88
C MET A 322 16.39 -31.47 -4.85
N VAL A 323 15.58 -32.32 -4.20
CA VAL A 323 16.11 -33.49 -3.52
C VAL A 323 16.88 -34.21 -4.62
N ALA A 324 18.19 -34.37 -4.46
CA ALA A 324 18.96 -35.23 -5.35
C ALA A 324 18.22 -36.57 -5.35
N GLY A 325 17.48 -36.85 -6.42
CA GLY A 325 16.78 -38.12 -6.55
C GLY A 325 17.80 -39.22 -6.36
N HIS A 326 17.37 -40.36 -5.83
CA HIS A 326 18.15 -41.59 -5.94
C HIS A 326 18.72 -41.62 -7.36
N TRP A 327 20.04 -41.52 -7.51
CA TRP A 327 20.67 -41.74 -8.81
C TRP A 327 20.03 -43.01 -9.38
N PRO A 328 19.71 -43.09 -10.69
CA PRO A 328 19.33 -44.36 -11.28
C PRO A 328 20.40 -45.33 -10.81
N GLN A 329 20.00 -46.29 -9.96
CA GLN A 329 20.88 -47.32 -9.41
C GLN A 329 21.66 -47.80 -10.61
N GLY A 330 22.98 -47.50 -10.62
CA GLY A 330 23.78 -47.57 -11.83
C GLY A 330 23.40 -48.85 -12.53
N VAL A 331 22.87 -48.74 -13.76
CA VAL A 331 22.52 -49.92 -14.55
C VAL A 331 23.71 -50.83 -14.42
N GLN A 332 23.54 -51.96 -13.73
CA GLN A 332 24.58 -52.96 -13.60
C GLN A 332 24.82 -53.42 -15.03
N VAL A 333 25.79 -52.80 -15.69
CA VAL A 333 26.28 -53.30 -16.97
C VAL A 333 26.76 -54.70 -16.62
N PRO A 334 26.16 -55.78 -17.15
CA PRO A 334 26.60 -57.11 -16.84
C PRO A 334 28.08 -57.17 -17.21
N LEU A 335 28.94 -57.51 -16.24
CA LEU A 335 30.32 -57.84 -16.56
C LEU A 335 30.29 -58.95 -17.62
N PRO A 336 31.01 -58.81 -18.75
CA PRO A 336 31.06 -59.88 -19.72
C PRO A 336 31.62 -61.12 -19.01
N THR A 337 30.81 -62.18 -18.96
CA THR A 337 31.24 -63.49 -18.50
C THR A 337 32.39 -63.93 -19.40
N ILE A 338 33.63 -63.86 -18.89
CA ILE A 338 34.75 -64.49 -19.57
C ILE A 338 34.52 -65.99 -19.45
N SER A 339 33.94 -66.57 -20.50
CA SER A 339 33.98 -68.00 -20.74
C SER A 339 35.45 -68.40 -20.88
N GLN A 340 35.97 -69.16 -19.92
CA GLN A 340 37.20 -69.90 -20.11
C GLN A 340 36.93 -71.02 -21.12
N GLY A 341 37.06 -70.69 -22.40
CA GLY A 341 36.99 -71.62 -23.52
C GLY A 341 37.90 -71.10 -24.61
N GLY A 342 39.07 -71.72 -24.73
CA GLY A 342 40.24 -71.12 -25.37
C GLY A 342 40.15 -70.88 -26.88
N MET A 343 40.93 -69.90 -27.31
CA MET A 343 41.73 -69.89 -28.54
C MET A 343 42.89 -68.89 -28.30
N PRO A 344 44.13 -69.17 -28.75
CA PRO A 344 45.26 -68.28 -28.52
C PRO A 344 45.19 -67.13 -29.53
N TYR A 345 44.88 -65.91 -29.07
CA TYR A 345 45.16 -64.71 -29.86
C TYR A 345 46.57 -64.23 -29.53
N GLN A 346 47.43 -64.23 -30.54
CA GLN A 346 48.78 -63.69 -30.49
C GLN A 346 48.72 -62.20 -30.10
N LEU A 347 49.50 -61.84 -29.08
CA LEU A 347 49.84 -60.47 -28.74
C LEU A 347 50.63 -59.84 -29.89
N SER A 348 50.00 -58.96 -30.66
CA SER A 348 50.75 -58.00 -31.48
C SER A 348 51.11 -56.81 -30.60
N ALA A 349 52.39 -56.68 -30.31
CA ALA A 349 52.95 -55.64 -29.45
C ALA A 349 52.80 -54.26 -30.10
N GLY A 350 52.41 -53.28 -29.29
CA GLY A 350 52.71 -51.87 -29.55
C GLY A 350 51.50 -50.96 -29.59
N GLN A 351 51.03 -50.51 -28.42
CA GLN A 351 50.82 -49.09 -28.12
C GLN A 351 50.57 -48.92 -26.61
N PRO A 352 51.28 -48.02 -25.91
CA PRO A 352 51.08 -47.77 -24.48
C PRO A 352 49.82 -46.93 -24.22
N VAL A 353 48.98 -47.40 -23.29
CA VAL A 353 47.87 -46.64 -22.71
C VAL A 353 48.46 -45.70 -21.65
N PRO A 354 48.29 -44.36 -21.73
CA PRO A 354 48.77 -43.48 -20.68
C PRO A 354 47.88 -43.58 -19.44
N GLN A 355 48.43 -44.16 -18.37
CA GLN A 355 48.01 -43.92 -16.99
C GLN A 355 48.22 -42.44 -16.66
N TRP A 356 47.23 -41.76 -16.07
CA TRP A 356 47.52 -40.79 -15.00
C TRP A 356 46.30 -40.66 -14.08
N ALA A 357 46.38 -41.38 -12.96
CA ALA A 357 45.66 -41.08 -11.75
C ALA A 357 46.50 -40.09 -10.92
N GLY A 358 45.84 -39.03 -10.43
CA GLY A 358 46.22 -38.28 -9.22
C GLY A 358 47.38 -37.30 -9.31
N GLN A 359 47.10 -36.00 -9.15
CA GLN A 359 47.88 -35.01 -8.37
C GLN A 359 47.13 -33.64 -8.40
N PRO A 360 47.47 -32.64 -7.54
CA PRO A 360 46.53 -31.90 -6.70
C PRO A 360 46.13 -30.51 -7.23
N VAL A 361 45.12 -29.93 -6.56
CA VAL A 361 44.61 -28.56 -6.73
C VAL A 361 45.70 -27.51 -6.48
N PRO A 362 45.82 -26.46 -7.32
CA PRO A 362 46.43 -25.19 -6.93
C PRO A 362 45.36 -24.15 -6.54
N GLN A 363 45.54 -23.55 -5.36
CA GLN A 363 44.90 -22.29 -4.98
C GLN A 363 45.62 -21.13 -5.68
N TRP A 364 44.90 -20.23 -6.39
CA TRP A 364 44.86 -18.79 -6.08
C TRP A 364 43.94 -17.98 -7.02
N ALA A 365 43.57 -16.81 -6.54
CA ALA A 365 42.69 -15.81 -7.14
C ALA A 365 43.32 -15.01 -8.30
N GLY A 366 42.46 -14.44 -9.18
CA GLY A 366 42.77 -13.23 -9.96
C GLY A 366 42.80 -13.35 -11.49
N GLN A 367 41.72 -12.88 -12.16
CA GLN A 367 41.66 -12.30 -13.53
C GLN A 367 41.81 -13.27 -14.75
N PRO A 368 41.39 -12.86 -15.98
CA PRO A 368 40.44 -13.60 -16.82
C PRO A 368 41.07 -14.53 -17.88
N VAL A 369 40.32 -15.56 -18.26
CA VAL A 369 40.69 -16.53 -19.31
C VAL A 369 40.22 -16.05 -20.69
N PRO A 370 41.06 -16.11 -21.75
CA PRO A 370 40.63 -15.87 -23.13
C PRO A 370 39.85 -17.06 -23.69
N GLN A 371 38.75 -16.79 -24.41
CA GLN A 371 37.97 -17.79 -25.16
C GLN A 371 38.85 -18.46 -26.24
N GLN A 372 39.11 -19.75 -26.09
CA GLN A 372 39.49 -20.63 -27.20
C GLN A 372 38.35 -21.62 -27.45
N GLY A 373 37.96 -21.74 -28.72
CA GLY A 373 36.72 -22.34 -29.19
C GLY A 373 36.63 -23.86 -29.00
N LEU A 374 35.38 -24.32 -28.86
CA LEU A 374 35.03 -25.74 -28.84
C LEU A 374 35.08 -26.34 -30.27
N PRO A 375 35.46 -27.63 -30.42
CA PRO A 375 35.40 -28.34 -31.68
C PRO A 375 33.97 -28.45 -32.26
N GLN A 376 33.86 -28.20 -33.56
CA GLN A 376 32.65 -27.99 -34.36
C GLN A 376 31.81 -29.25 -34.63
N GLN A 377 31.78 -30.22 -33.71
CA GLN A 377 31.25 -31.56 -34.00
C GLN A 377 29.84 -31.82 -33.44
N TRP A 378 29.35 -30.98 -32.52
CA TRP A 378 28.05 -31.17 -31.83
C TRP A 378 27.04 -30.02 -32.05
N ALA A 379 27.26 -29.15 -33.04
CA ALA A 379 26.41 -27.97 -33.29
C ALA A 379 25.09 -28.26 -34.06
N GLY A 380 24.73 -29.53 -34.30
CA GLY A 380 23.63 -29.90 -35.20
C GLY A 380 22.28 -30.26 -34.57
N GLN A 381 22.13 -30.30 -33.24
CA GLN A 381 20.90 -30.82 -32.60
C GLN A 381 20.23 -29.90 -31.57
N LEU A 382 20.60 -28.61 -31.53
CA LEU A 382 19.93 -27.61 -30.70
C LEU A 382 19.66 -26.33 -31.53
N SER A 383 18.76 -26.42 -32.50
CA SER A 383 18.18 -25.24 -33.14
C SER A 383 16.66 -25.41 -33.13
N GLY A 384 16.05 -24.89 -32.07
CA GLY A 384 14.60 -24.93 -31.87
C GLY A 384 14.19 -24.53 -30.46
N ALA A 385 14.60 -23.35 -29.99
CA ALA A 385 13.95 -22.53 -28.95
C ALA A 385 14.92 -21.52 -28.32
N ALA A 386 15.43 -20.56 -29.09
CA ALA A 386 16.11 -19.39 -28.52
C ALA A 386 16.12 -18.23 -29.52
N ASP A 387 14.94 -17.66 -29.81
CA ASP A 387 14.89 -16.33 -30.39
C ASP A 387 13.60 -15.59 -29.98
N ARG A 388 13.67 -14.85 -28.87
CA ARG A 388 12.79 -13.72 -28.54
C ARG A 388 13.55 -12.73 -27.66
N THR A 389 14.55 -12.08 -28.22
CA THR A 389 14.95 -10.75 -27.75
C THR A 389 13.99 -9.73 -28.38
N ALA A 390 13.00 -9.26 -27.63
CA ALA A 390 12.12 -8.19 -28.07
C ALA A 390 12.32 -6.92 -27.22
N ARG A 391 12.86 -5.92 -27.93
CA ARG A 391 13.03 -4.49 -27.67
C ARG A 391 11.85 -3.82 -26.91
N PRO A 392 12.09 -2.75 -26.12
CA PRO A 392 11.02 -1.94 -25.55
C PRO A 392 10.36 -1.08 -26.65
N PRO A 393 9.03 -0.90 -26.69
CA PRO A 393 8.43 0.08 -27.58
C PRO A 393 8.42 1.47 -26.93
N ALA A 394 8.91 2.46 -27.69
CA ALA A 394 8.71 3.88 -27.44
C ALA A 394 7.43 4.37 -28.16
N GLU A 395 6.75 5.31 -27.50
CA GLU A 395 5.77 6.33 -27.91
C GLU A 395 4.88 6.15 -29.16
N ALA A 396 3.56 6.34 -28.96
CA ALA A 396 2.69 7.07 -29.87
C ALA A 396 1.45 7.63 -29.12
N ASP A 397 0.98 8.78 -29.59
CA ASP A 397 0.09 9.78 -29.00
C ASP A 397 -1.37 9.41 -28.67
N VAL A 398 -1.99 10.33 -27.92
CA VAL A 398 -3.32 10.40 -27.28
C VAL A 398 -4.48 10.57 -28.31
N PRO A 399 -5.75 10.24 -27.97
CA PRO A 399 -6.69 11.31 -27.60
C PRO A 399 -7.62 11.00 -26.42
N THR A 400 -7.87 12.05 -25.64
CA THR A 400 -8.95 12.23 -24.66
C THR A 400 -10.32 12.27 -25.34
N THR A 401 -11.29 11.48 -24.89
CA THR A 401 -12.72 11.81 -24.98
C THR A 401 -13.50 11.26 -23.79
N THR A 402 -13.99 12.20 -22.99
CA THR A 402 -15.06 12.04 -22.01
C THR A 402 -16.40 12.04 -22.76
N THR A 403 -17.23 11.02 -22.59
CA THR A 403 -18.66 11.10 -22.89
C THR A 403 -19.46 10.48 -21.76
N ALA A 404 -20.21 11.35 -21.09
CA ALA A 404 -21.20 11.03 -20.08
C ALA A 404 -22.33 10.19 -20.70
N ARG A 405 -22.76 9.13 -20.00
CA ARG A 405 -24.06 8.50 -20.29
C ARG A 405 -25.17 9.32 -19.63
N SER A 406 -26.02 9.88 -20.47
CA SER A 406 -27.30 10.49 -20.14
C SER A 406 -28.33 9.44 -19.72
N ARG A 407 -29.14 9.80 -18.71
CA ARG A 407 -30.36 9.09 -18.29
C ARG A 407 -31.44 9.21 -19.37
N PRO A 408 -32.34 8.22 -19.55
CA PRO A 408 -33.52 8.41 -20.36
C PRO A 408 -34.56 9.26 -19.61
N ALA A 409 -35.10 10.26 -20.32
CA ALA A 409 -36.22 11.09 -19.91
C ALA A 409 -37.55 10.33 -20.05
N MET A 410 -38.49 10.57 -19.14
CA MET A 410 -39.89 10.20 -19.28
C MET A 410 -40.72 11.49 -19.12
N ASN A 411 -41.56 11.78 -20.11
CA ASN A 411 -42.42 12.96 -20.21
C ASN A 411 -43.72 12.81 -19.37
N PRO A 412 -44.42 13.91 -19.05
CA PRO A 412 -45.48 13.98 -18.02
C PRO A 412 -46.90 13.75 -18.59
N PRO A 413 -47.88 13.58 -17.69
CA PRO A 413 -49.08 14.45 -17.65
C PRO A 413 -49.36 14.91 -16.21
N GLY A 414 -49.98 16.05 -15.86
CA GLY A 414 -51.06 16.80 -16.49
C GLY A 414 -52.16 17.03 -15.44
N THR A 415 -52.11 18.19 -14.76
CA THR A 415 -53.20 19.03 -14.18
C THR A 415 -54.48 18.44 -13.55
N GLY A 416 -54.83 18.95 -12.36
CA GLY A 416 -56.20 19.00 -11.79
C GLY A 416 -56.19 18.88 -10.25
N THR A 417 -56.04 19.98 -9.50
CA THR A 417 -57.12 20.71 -8.77
C THR A 417 -58.00 19.85 -7.86
N ASP A 418 -57.82 19.98 -6.53
CA ASP A 418 -58.87 20.33 -5.54
C ASP A 418 -58.37 20.07 -4.10
N GLY A 419 -58.47 21.07 -3.22
CA GLY A 419 -58.40 20.91 -1.75
C GLY A 419 -59.73 20.37 -1.19
N PRO A 420 -60.02 20.33 0.14
CA PRO A 420 -59.38 21.06 1.27
C PRO A 420 -59.23 20.27 2.62
N VAL A 421 -58.51 20.89 3.58
CA VAL A 421 -58.71 20.97 5.07
C VAL A 421 -58.85 19.72 5.98
N GLY A 422 -58.07 19.74 7.09
CA GLY A 422 -58.33 19.12 8.41
C GLY A 422 -57.60 17.79 8.67
N VAL A 423 -57.06 17.40 9.84
CA VAL A 423 -57.18 17.75 11.28
C VAL A 423 -55.97 17.00 11.95
N LEU A 424 -55.21 17.44 12.97
CA LEU A 424 -55.51 17.58 14.40
C LEU A 424 -54.28 18.10 15.18
N ASP A 425 -54.53 19.01 16.12
CA ASP A 425 -53.66 19.51 17.19
C ASP A 425 -53.82 18.66 18.48
N GLU A 426 -52.81 18.75 19.35
CA GLU A 426 -52.81 18.68 20.84
C GLU A 426 -53.27 17.47 21.67
N LEU A 427 -52.41 17.08 22.63
CA LEU A 427 -52.69 16.60 24.01
C LEU A 427 -51.31 16.38 24.72
N LEU A 428 -50.75 17.35 25.47
CA LEU A 428 -50.94 17.73 26.88
C LEU A 428 -50.52 16.70 27.97
N ASP A 429 -49.61 17.18 28.84
CA ASP A 429 -49.40 16.97 30.30
C ASP A 429 -48.95 15.63 30.93
N GLY A 430 -47.70 15.65 31.46
CA GLY A 430 -47.15 15.16 32.77
C GLY A 430 -47.47 13.75 33.33
N PRO A 431 -46.84 13.28 34.46
CA PRO A 431 -45.87 13.92 35.38
C PRO A 431 -44.60 13.07 35.76
N ASN A 432 -43.60 13.70 36.40
CA ASN A 432 -42.48 13.11 37.21
C ASN A 432 -42.98 12.67 38.63
N PRO A 433 -42.23 12.03 39.59
CA PRO A 433 -40.75 11.98 39.89
C PRO A 433 -40.28 10.60 40.55
N PRO A 434 -39.26 10.43 41.48
CA PRO A 434 -38.14 11.26 41.99
C PRO A 434 -36.72 10.61 42.22
N GLY A 435 -35.68 11.47 42.40
CA GLY A 435 -34.53 11.36 43.35
C GLY A 435 -33.23 10.66 42.86
N THR A 436 -31.99 11.06 43.17
CA THR A 436 -31.39 12.01 44.14
C THR A 436 -29.88 12.28 43.84
N GLY A 437 -29.43 13.51 44.14
CA GLY A 437 -28.09 13.88 44.65
C GLY A 437 -27.03 14.38 43.64
N ALA A 438 -26.17 15.37 43.89
CA ALA A 438 -26.13 16.60 44.70
C ALA A 438 -24.82 17.34 44.30
N HIS A 439 -24.78 18.68 44.43
CA HIS A 439 -23.60 19.59 44.44
C HIS A 439 -22.94 19.93 43.07
N ALA A 440 -22.51 21.17 42.76
CA ALA A 440 -22.56 22.49 43.42
C ALA A 440 -22.31 23.59 42.36
N GLU A 441 -22.89 24.78 42.59
CA GLU A 441 -22.73 26.02 41.84
C GLU A 441 -21.29 26.54 41.83
N TRP A 442 -20.85 27.07 40.69
CA TRP A 442 -19.90 28.17 40.60
C TRP A 442 -20.49 29.26 39.70
N THR A 443 -20.89 30.36 40.31
CA THR A 443 -21.21 31.62 39.64
C THR A 443 -19.95 32.45 39.47
N SER A 444 -19.81 33.11 38.32
CA SER A 444 -18.82 34.18 38.11
C SER A 444 -19.42 35.27 37.20
N PRO A 445 -19.04 36.54 37.38
CA PRO A 445 -19.91 37.67 37.13
C PRO A 445 -19.81 38.21 35.70
N ALA A 446 -20.91 38.84 35.28
CA ALA A 446 -21.04 39.59 34.05
C ALA A 446 -19.99 40.72 33.94
N GLY A 447 -19.28 40.74 32.81
CA GLY A 447 -18.46 41.85 32.34
C GLY A 447 -18.92 42.26 30.94
N ASP A 448 -19.17 43.56 30.78
CA ASP A 448 -19.74 44.22 29.61
C ASP A 448 -19.04 43.88 28.28
N ARG A 449 -19.83 43.54 27.25
CA ARG A 449 -19.39 43.54 25.85
C ARG A 449 -20.09 44.68 25.10
N PRO A 450 -19.37 45.57 24.38
CA PRO A 450 -20.00 46.59 23.56
C PRO A 450 -20.64 46.00 22.29
N ALA A 451 -21.78 46.55 21.89
CA ALA A 451 -22.58 46.12 20.75
C ALA A 451 -21.87 46.29 19.39
N PRO A 452 -22.06 45.39 18.42
CA PRO A 452 -21.52 45.55 17.07
C PRO A 452 -22.31 46.59 16.25
N ALA A 453 -21.58 47.35 15.42
CA ALA A 453 -22.14 48.36 14.51
C ALA A 453 -22.95 47.74 13.35
N PRO A 454 -23.97 48.44 12.80
CA PRO A 454 -24.86 47.88 11.79
C PRO A 454 -24.19 47.76 10.41
N GLN A 455 -24.27 46.56 9.81
CA GLN A 455 -23.85 46.28 8.43
C GLN A 455 -24.91 46.75 7.42
N GLN A 456 -24.47 47.38 6.34
CA GLN A 456 -25.28 47.80 5.18
C GLN A 456 -25.58 46.62 4.24
N PRO A 457 -26.79 46.49 3.64
CA PRO A 457 -27.12 45.40 2.75
C PRO A 457 -26.65 45.64 1.29
N TRP A 458 -25.97 44.64 0.72
CA TRP A 458 -25.62 44.59 -0.71
C TRP A 458 -26.82 44.10 -1.55
N GLY A 459 -27.20 44.89 -2.57
CA GLY A 459 -28.21 44.52 -3.57
C GLY A 459 -27.63 43.74 -4.77
N PRO A 460 -28.49 43.13 -5.61
CA PRO A 460 -28.06 42.28 -6.74
C PRO A 460 -27.62 43.10 -7.98
N PRO A 461 -26.77 42.54 -8.87
CA PRO A 461 -26.28 43.24 -10.05
C PRO A 461 -27.30 43.26 -11.21
N PRO A 462 -27.25 44.25 -12.12
CA PRO A 462 -28.22 44.43 -13.18
C PRO A 462 -27.96 43.50 -14.39
N ALA A 463 -29.07 43.13 -15.05
CA ALA A 463 -29.10 42.36 -16.29
C ALA A 463 -28.89 43.26 -17.52
N GLY A 464 -28.10 42.79 -18.49
CA GLY A 464 -28.09 43.33 -19.85
C GLY A 464 -26.75 43.25 -20.58
N ALA A 465 -26.61 42.27 -21.47
CA ALA A 465 -25.87 42.39 -22.74
C ALA A 465 -25.99 41.07 -23.55
N GLN A 466 -26.86 41.07 -24.57
CA GLN A 466 -26.76 40.19 -25.73
C GLN A 466 -26.00 40.96 -26.83
N ASP A 467 -25.03 40.32 -27.50
CA ASP A 467 -24.81 40.37 -28.96
C ASP A 467 -23.51 39.62 -29.37
N THR A 468 -23.60 38.50 -30.09
CA THR A 468 -23.48 38.30 -31.57
C THR A 468 -22.07 38.39 -32.19
N ARG A 469 -21.52 37.21 -32.52
CA ARG A 469 -20.66 36.91 -33.71
C ARG A 469 -20.41 35.39 -33.74
N ALA A 470 -21.05 34.62 -34.62
CA ALA A 470 -20.76 34.40 -36.05
C ALA A 470 -19.98 33.08 -36.29
N GLN A 471 -20.76 32.05 -36.67
CA GLN A 471 -20.55 31.03 -37.70
C GLN A 471 -19.13 30.52 -38.02
N ALA A 472 -18.93 29.22 -37.77
CA ALA A 472 -18.03 28.35 -38.54
C ALA A 472 -18.72 26.98 -38.77
N THR A 473 -18.65 26.53 -40.00
CA THR A 473 -19.31 25.37 -40.64
C THR A 473 -18.99 24.01 -40.01
N MET A 474 -20.02 23.19 -39.74
CA MET A 474 -19.87 21.76 -39.39
C MET A 474 -19.96 20.85 -40.63
N ALA A 475 -19.02 19.91 -40.75
CA ALA A 475 -19.07 18.77 -41.69
C ALA A 475 -20.12 17.72 -41.25
N PRO A 476 -20.68 16.90 -42.16
CA PRO A 476 -21.66 15.89 -41.80
C PRO A 476 -21.04 14.73 -41.01
N PRO A 477 -21.82 14.04 -40.14
CA PRO A 477 -21.33 12.92 -39.34
C PRO A 477 -21.07 11.65 -40.18
N PRO A 478 -20.18 10.75 -39.74
CA PRO A 478 -19.90 9.50 -40.47
C PRO A 478 -21.08 8.53 -40.38
N THR A 479 -21.36 7.85 -41.50
CA THR A 479 -22.37 6.79 -41.64
C THR A 479 -21.94 5.50 -40.92
N GLU A 480 -22.91 4.81 -40.30
CA GLU A 480 -22.68 3.50 -39.65
C GLU A 480 -22.23 2.42 -40.65
N PRO A 481 -21.36 1.47 -40.23
CA PRO A 481 -20.92 0.37 -41.07
C PRO A 481 -22.06 -0.59 -41.39
N SER A 482 -22.04 -1.17 -42.60
CA SER A 482 -23.10 -2.06 -43.08
C SER A 482 -23.06 -3.44 -42.40
N ASP A 483 -24.19 -4.14 -42.35
CA ASP A 483 -24.31 -5.49 -41.78
C ASP A 483 -23.33 -6.52 -42.38
N ALA A 484 -22.86 -6.27 -43.61
CA ALA A 484 -21.84 -7.09 -44.27
C ALA A 484 -20.43 -6.94 -43.65
N GLU A 485 -20.09 -5.78 -43.07
CA GLU A 485 -18.83 -5.58 -42.34
C GLU A 485 -18.86 -6.25 -40.96
N LEU A 486 -20.00 -6.21 -40.28
CA LEU A 486 -20.18 -6.83 -38.95
C LEU A 486 -20.08 -8.37 -39.01
N LEU A 487 -20.48 -8.98 -40.12
CA LEU A 487 -20.41 -10.43 -40.32
C LEU A 487 -19.01 -10.96 -40.70
N SER A 488 -18.04 -10.08 -40.97
CA SER A 488 -16.67 -10.49 -41.30
C SER A 488 -15.79 -10.78 -40.07
N TRP A 489 -16.29 -10.49 -38.86
CA TRP A 489 -15.53 -10.59 -37.61
C TRP A 489 -15.76 -11.92 -36.88
N GLY A 490 -15.43 -13.04 -37.52
CA GLY A 490 -15.29 -14.37 -36.89
C GLY A 490 -16.60 -15.09 -36.53
N PRO A 491 -16.54 -16.41 -36.23
CA PRO A 491 -17.74 -17.23 -36.14
C PRO A 491 -18.54 -17.01 -34.85
N PRO A 492 -19.88 -17.20 -34.88
CA PRO A 492 -20.76 -16.87 -33.77
C PRO A 492 -20.59 -17.83 -32.58
N VAL A 493 -20.56 -17.27 -31.38
CA VAL A 493 -20.54 -18.02 -30.10
C VAL A 493 -21.97 -18.35 -29.71
N ASP A 494 -22.28 -19.65 -29.57
CA ASP A 494 -23.57 -20.16 -29.10
C ASP A 494 -23.77 -19.86 -27.59
N PRO A 495 -24.80 -19.09 -27.20
CA PRO A 495 -25.05 -18.73 -25.79
C PRO A 495 -25.55 -19.88 -24.90
N SER A 496 -25.84 -21.06 -25.44
CA SER A 496 -26.53 -22.13 -24.70
C SER A 496 -25.63 -23.01 -23.80
N ARG A 497 -24.31 -22.77 -23.73
CA ARG A 497 -23.38 -23.58 -22.89
C ARG A 497 -22.89 -22.94 -21.58
N ILE A 498 -23.52 -21.85 -21.11
CA ILE A 498 -23.09 -21.15 -19.87
C ILE A 498 -24.00 -21.47 -18.66
N MET A 499 -24.96 -22.39 -18.79
CA MET A 499 -25.88 -22.75 -17.72
C MET A 499 -25.91 -24.26 -17.50
N GLU A 500 -24.82 -24.86 -17.03
CA GLU A 500 -24.83 -26.09 -16.23
C GLU A 500 -23.41 -26.37 -15.70
N GLY A 501 -23.28 -26.47 -14.38
CA GLY A 501 -22.00 -26.65 -13.72
C GLY A 501 -21.55 -28.11 -13.75
N GLU A 502 -20.58 -28.43 -14.62
CA GLU A 502 -19.77 -29.65 -14.51
C GLU A 502 -18.26 -29.33 -14.65
N PRO A 503 -17.39 -30.01 -13.88
CA PRO A 503 -15.95 -29.84 -13.99
C PRO A 503 -15.38 -30.55 -15.24
N PRO A 504 -14.28 -30.06 -15.84
CA PRO A 504 -13.71 -30.70 -17.01
C PRO A 504 -13.01 -32.00 -16.61
N SER A 505 -13.57 -33.13 -17.06
CA SER A 505 -12.92 -34.43 -17.04
C SER A 505 -11.80 -34.49 -18.08
N SER A 506 -10.72 -35.15 -17.69
CA SER A 506 -9.61 -35.57 -18.52
C SER A 506 -10.07 -36.59 -19.57
N GLU A 507 -9.80 -36.33 -20.85
CA GLU A 507 -9.27 -37.31 -21.82
C GLU A 507 -9.28 -36.72 -23.24
N ARG A 508 -8.08 -36.65 -23.85
CA ARG A 508 -7.92 -37.02 -25.25
C ARG A 508 -6.47 -37.41 -25.52
N THR A 509 -6.29 -38.72 -25.58
CA THR A 509 -5.27 -39.42 -26.34
C THR A 509 -5.35 -39.07 -27.84
N ALA A 510 -4.17 -38.80 -28.41
CA ALA A 510 -3.60 -39.08 -29.74
C ALA A 510 -4.49 -39.59 -30.92
N PRO A 511 -4.03 -39.45 -32.18
CA PRO A 511 -2.68 -39.10 -32.64
C PRO A 511 -2.47 -37.67 -33.13
#